data_AF-A0A3A9FKH5-F1
#
_entry.id   AF-A0A3A9FKH5-F1
#
_cell.length_a   1.000
_cell.length_b   1.000
_cell.length_c   1.000
_cell.angle_alpha   90.00
_cell.angle_beta   90.00
_cell.angle_gamma   90.00
#
_symmetry.space_group_name_H-M   'P 1'
#
loop_
_entity.id
_entity.type
_entity.pdbx_description
1 polymer ?
#
loop_
_entity_poly.entity_id
_entity_poly.type
_entity_poly.pdbx_seq_one_letter_code
_entity_poly.pdbx_strand_id
1 'polypeptide(L)'
;MEETIEQLLSHLTEGYFLMQVFAIWGLYLTGVIFLYIIRERMPHSWALLLGFPMGISLWVLGGFFLLIVGIPLHPVAIGMLVLLGAVLAGIWRNTYYHMRQILDKDWKNKWKLLKLFCFGSVLVFAGSILAVSGLLRVSISNDSVYYYSMYPMILVEKGRLLPVFDSFLTDAGQGTAVLGTLPFFFGFEQSFGIQRFLGLNFLLIFVLAVYEEALKCLSRKKALIVTAMSSLFLATSAPFIIMEKWMMSNHYMMVFLFLVFYLAWRGQGEGKKSIDFHIASGIFAAVLSTLRMEGGMILCFLILCISLLTYGNKRLLFVYLLPLALIQGAYYTKIFMFMELNPAYQFLSKEKAWIQMGIIAALFIYLSFIRHRLPWNLEQQMPGIILGSLAFGNLLLLLLNPIIYIENIKAFAANFFHQSGWGFFVCFVFILLLSLPMEQYHFGYMDLVWTGYFLLGVAVCWARDGMLREGVGDSGNRVMLQAVPFIIYAMTMRVVGCLREKNE
;
A
#
# COMPACT_ATOMS: atom_id res chain seq x y z
N MET A 1 -25.85 -21.07 -39.79
CA MET A 1 -24.46 -21.36 -39.40
C MET A 1 -24.40 -21.01 -37.93
N GLU A 2 -24.46 -22.00 -37.05
CA GLU A 2 -24.43 -21.77 -35.59
C GLU A 2 -23.04 -21.25 -35.24
N GLU A 3 -22.98 -20.04 -34.68
CA GLU A 3 -21.77 -19.48 -34.10
C GLU A 3 -21.33 -20.41 -32.97
N THR A 4 -20.11 -20.96 -33.05
CA THR A 4 -19.62 -21.82 -31.98
C THR A 4 -19.35 -20.97 -30.73
N ILE A 5 -19.46 -21.57 -29.54
CA ILE A 5 -19.17 -20.87 -28.27
C ILE A 5 -17.76 -20.24 -28.30
N GLU A 6 -16.79 -20.90 -28.96
CA GLU A 6 -15.43 -20.36 -29.13
C GLU A 6 -15.40 -19.12 -30.03
N GLN A 7 -16.18 -19.09 -31.11
CA GLN A 7 -16.28 -17.91 -32.00
C GLN A 7 -16.94 -16.74 -31.27
N LEU A 8 -18.02 -17.01 -30.53
CA LEU A 8 -18.70 -16.02 -29.71
C LEU A 8 -17.77 -15.47 -28.63
N LEU A 9 -17.05 -16.32 -27.90
CA LEU A 9 -16.10 -15.88 -26.87
C LEU A 9 -14.94 -15.08 -27.48
N SER A 10 -14.40 -15.52 -28.61
CA SER A 10 -13.35 -14.79 -29.33
C SER A 10 -13.82 -13.41 -29.75
N HIS A 11 -15.06 -13.29 -30.24
CA HIS A 11 -15.64 -12.01 -30.65
C HIS A 11 -15.95 -11.10 -29.44
N LEU A 12 -16.52 -11.64 -28.37
CA LEU A 12 -16.86 -10.89 -27.15
C LEU A 12 -15.63 -10.44 -26.34
N THR A 13 -14.48 -11.11 -26.51
CA THR A 13 -13.24 -10.79 -25.77
C THR A 13 -12.17 -10.15 -26.67
N GLU A 14 -12.51 -9.86 -27.92
CA GLU A 14 -11.59 -9.30 -28.90
C GLU A 14 -11.01 -7.98 -28.38
N GLY A 15 -9.68 -7.90 -28.30
CA GLY A 15 -8.99 -6.68 -27.89
C GLY A 15 -8.91 -6.42 -26.38
N TYR A 16 -9.63 -7.16 -25.51
CA TYR A 16 -9.55 -6.99 -24.04
C TYR A 16 -8.12 -7.04 -23.52
N PHE A 17 -7.34 -8.00 -24.05
CA PHE A 17 -5.92 -8.16 -23.75
C PHE A 17 -5.13 -6.86 -24.01
N LEU A 18 -5.27 -6.31 -25.22
CA LEU A 18 -4.54 -5.10 -25.62
C LEU A 18 -5.01 -3.88 -24.82
N MET A 19 -6.32 -3.73 -24.60
CA MET A 19 -6.87 -2.63 -23.82
C MET A 19 -6.33 -2.62 -22.39
N GLN A 20 -6.23 -3.80 -21.75
CA GLN A 20 -5.63 -3.89 -20.42
C GLN A 20 -4.14 -3.57 -20.42
N VAL A 21 -3.38 -4.03 -21.43
CA VAL A 21 -1.96 -3.65 -21.60
C VAL A 21 -1.79 -2.14 -21.73
N PHE A 22 -2.62 -1.48 -22.55
CA PHE A 22 -2.59 -0.03 -22.70
C PHE A 22 -3.02 0.71 -21.43
N ALA A 23 -3.99 0.19 -20.68
CA ALA A 23 -4.38 0.76 -19.39
C ALA A 23 -3.22 0.71 -18.37
N ILE A 24 -2.51 -0.43 -18.27
CA ILE A 24 -1.34 -0.57 -17.41
C ILE A 24 -0.24 0.41 -17.82
N TRP A 25 0.04 0.48 -19.12
CA TRP A 25 1.04 1.39 -19.67
C TRP A 25 0.67 2.87 -19.45
N GLY A 26 -0.61 3.23 -19.65
CA GLY A 26 -1.12 4.58 -19.42
C GLY A 26 -1.02 5.03 -17.96
N LEU A 27 -1.35 4.13 -17.01
CA LEU A 27 -1.13 4.37 -15.58
C LEU A 27 0.36 4.60 -15.28
N TYR A 28 1.23 3.72 -15.80
CA TYR A 28 2.67 3.86 -15.65
C TYR A 28 3.19 5.22 -16.15
N LEU A 29 2.83 5.60 -17.38
CA LEU A 29 3.26 6.89 -17.97
C LEU A 29 2.80 8.06 -17.12
N THR A 30 1.54 8.05 -16.70
CA THR A 30 0.96 9.11 -15.87
C THR A 30 1.74 9.27 -14.56
N GLY A 31 2.02 8.17 -13.87
CA GLY A 31 2.77 8.21 -12.63
C GLY A 31 4.24 8.56 -12.80
N VAL A 32 4.91 8.09 -13.86
CA VAL A 32 6.30 8.49 -14.17
C VAL A 32 6.37 9.99 -14.44
N ILE A 33 5.48 10.54 -15.29
CA ILE A 33 5.44 11.97 -15.60
C ILE A 33 5.26 12.76 -14.31
N PHE A 34 4.30 12.38 -13.46
CA PHE A 34 4.08 13.04 -12.18
C PHE A 34 5.31 12.97 -11.26
N LEU A 35 5.96 11.80 -11.15
CA LEU A 35 7.17 11.64 -10.36
C LEU A 35 8.30 12.54 -10.87
N TYR A 36 8.50 12.67 -12.19
CA TYR A 36 9.51 13.57 -12.75
C TYR A 36 9.20 15.06 -12.49
N ILE A 37 7.92 15.42 -12.38
CA ILE A 37 7.49 16.77 -11.99
C ILE A 37 7.87 17.06 -10.54
N ILE A 38 7.68 16.11 -9.61
CA ILE A 38 8.02 16.31 -8.18
C ILE A 38 9.47 15.94 -7.82
N ARG A 39 10.18 15.23 -8.69
CA ARG A 39 11.54 14.72 -8.48
C ARG A 39 12.51 15.86 -8.22
N GLU A 40 13.24 15.74 -7.12
CA GLU A 40 14.36 16.60 -6.74
C GLU A 40 15.67 15.81 -6.77
N ARG A 41 15.76 14.73 -5.99
CA ARG A 41 16.98 13.92 -5.79
C ARG A 41 16.76 12.43 -5.97
N MET A 42 15.50 11.98 -6.01
CA MET A 42 15.11 10.61 -6.27
C MET A 42 15.86 10.08 -7.50
N PRO A 43 16.60 8.97 -7.40
CA PRO A 43 17.25 8.38 -8.56
C PRO A 43 16.24 8.03 -9.67
N HIS A 44 16.68 8.10 -10.93
CA HIS A 44 15.81 7.79 -12.07
C HIS A 44 15.24 6.36 -12.01
N SER A 45 16.01 5.40 -11.48
CA SER A 45 15.56 4.02 -11.26
C SER A 45 14.31 3.98 -10.36
N TRP A 46 14.32 4.74 -9.27
CA TRP A 46 13.19 4.85 -8.35
C TRP A 46 11.99 5.55 -8.99
N ALA A 47 12.20 6.66 -9.70
CA ALA A 47 11.12 7.36 -10.39
C ALA A 47 10.44 6.46 -11.45
N LEU A 48 11.22 5.63 -12.16
CA LEU A 48 10.67 4.70 -13.13
C LEU A 48 9.96 3.53 -12.46
N LEU A 49 10.55 2.90 -11.44
CA LEU A 49 9.91 1.76 -10.77
C LEU A 49 8.63 2.16 -10.03
N LEU A 50 8.61 3.33 -9.37
CA LEU A 50 7.44 3.85 -8.66
C LEU A 50 6.36 4.42 -9.60
N GLY A 51 6.64 4.52 -10.91
CA GLY A 51 5.74 5.08 -11.90
C GLY A 51 4.37 4.39 -11.93
N PHE A 52 4.34 3.06 -11.92
CA PHE A 52 3.07 2.34 -11.95
C PHE A 52 2.25 2.45 -10.65
N PRO A 53 2.83 2.23 -9.45
CA PRO A 53 2.15 2.51 -8.19
C PRO A 53 1.65 3.96 -8.07
N MET A 54 2.42 4.94 -8.57
CA MET A 54 2.00 6.34 -8.61
C MET A 54 0.83 6.55 -9.56
N GLY A 55 0.83 5.92 -10.74
CA GLY A 55 -0.29 5.95 -11.67
C GLY A 55 -1.60 5.45 -11.04
N ILE A 56 -1.53 4.28 -10.39
CA ILE A 56 -2.65 3.74 -9.60
C ILE A 56 -3.09 4.74 -8.55
N SER A 57 -2.15 5.36 -7.84
CA SER A 57 -2.44 6.30 -6.77
C SER A 57 -3.21 7.53 -7.25
N LEU A 58 -2.76 8.11 -8.36
CA LEU A 58 -3.38 9.28 -8.97
C LEU A 58 -4.78 8.96 -9.50
N TRP A 59 -4.96 7.79 -10.10
CA TRP A 59 -6.28 7.30 -10.53
C TRP A 59 -7.24 7.14 -9.34
N VAL A 60 -6.80 6.44 -8.30
CA VAL A 60 -7.60 6.13 -7.11
C VAL A 60 -7.98 7.41 -6.37
N LEU A 61 -7.03 8.29 -6.08
CA LEU A 61 -7.31 9.54 -5.36
C LEU A 61 -8.18 10.49 -6.19
N GLY A 62 -7.94 10.58 -7.51
CA GLY A 62 -8.76 11.39 -8.41
C GLY A 62 -10.20 10.90 -8.47
N GLY A 63 -10.41 9.60 -8.69
CA GLY A 63 -11.75 9.01 -8.73
C GLY A 63 -12.46 9.07 -7.38
N PHE A 64 -11.74 8.79 -6.28
CA PHE A 64 -12.28 8.94 -4.93
C PHE A 64 -12.74 10.38 -4.66
N PHE A 65 -11.92 11.38 -4.99
CA PHE A 65 -12.27 12.78 -4.83
C PHE A 65 -13.55 13.16 -5.59
N LEU A 66 -13.69 12.74 -6.85
CA LEU A 66 -14.90 12.98 -7.65
C LEU A 66 -16.14 12.40 -6.97
N LEU A 67 -16.07 11.16 -6.49
CA LEU A 67 -17.17 10.48 -5.81
C LEU A 67 -17.61 11.20 -4.52
N ILE A 68 -16.65 11.68 -3.73
CA ILE A 68 -16.94 12.40 -2.47
C ILE A 68 -17.61 13.75 -2.76
N VAL A 69 -17.06 14.53 -3.70
CA VAL A 69 -17.59 15.84 -4.06
C VAL A 69 -18.91 15.74 -4.85
N GLY A 70 -19.20 14.57 -5.43
CA GLY A 70 -20.43 14.32 -6.20
C GLY A 70 -20.33 14.74 -7.66
N ILE A 71 -19.11 14.87 -8.19
CA ILE A 71 -18.88 15.06 -9.64
C ILE A 71 -18.95 13.68 -10.30
N PRO A 72 -19.65 13.51 -11.44
CA PRO A 72 -19.73 12.23 -12.13
C PRO A 72 -18.37 11.59 -12.37
N LEU A 73 -18.22 10.34 -11.95
CA LEU A 73 -17.01 9.56 -12.14
C LEU A 73 -16.82 9.27 -13.64
N HIS A 74 -15.79 9.88 -14.23
CA HIS A 74 -15.47 9.72 -15.64
C HIS A 74 -13.94 9.79 -15.87
N PRO A 75 -13.35 9.00 -16.79
CA PRO A 75 -11.90 8.97 -17.00
C PRO A 75 -11.31 10.34 -17.33
N VAL A 76 -12.02 11.14 -18.13
CA VAL A 76 -11.58 12.49 -18.50
C VAL A 76 -11.55 13.41 -17.28
N ALA A 77 -12.53 13.32 -16.37
CA ALA A 77 -12.55 14.12 -15.15
C ALA A 77 -11.40 13.74 -14.22
N ILE A 78 -11.11 12.43 -14.08
CA ILE A 78 -9.95 11.94 -13.33
C ILE A 78 -8.66 12.48 -13.96
N GLY A 79 -8.52 12.37 -15.29
CA GLY A 79 -7.35 12.88 -16.02
C GLY A 79 -7.13 14.38 -15.85
N MET A 80 -8.20 15.19 -15.88
CA MET A 80 -8.14 16.64 -15.63
C MET A 80 -7.69 16.97 -14.21
N LEU A 81 -8.15 16.23 -13.20
CA LEU A 81 -7.70 16.40 -11.82
C LEU A 81 -6.22 16.03 -11.65
N VAL A 82 -5.78 14.94 -12.28
CA VAL A 82 -4.37 14.53 -12.26
C VAL A 82 -3.50 15.58 -12.93
N LEU A 83 -3.95 16.12 -14.07
CA LEU A 83 -3.26 17.21 -14.76
C LEU A 83 -3.19 18.48 -13.89
N LEU A 84 -4.29 18.87 -13.25
CA LEU A 84 -4.32 20.00 -12.33
C LEU A 84 -3.34 19.80 -11.17
N GLY A 85 -3.36 18.62 -10.55
CA GLY A 85 -2.41 18.26 -9.48
C GLY A 85 -0.96 18.32 -9.94
N ALA A 86 -0.67 17.83 -11.16
CA ALA A 86 0.66 17.91 -11.76
C ALA A 86 1.10 19.37 -12.02
N VAL A 87 0.20 20.22 -12.53
CA VAL A 87 0.46 21.65 -12.74
C VAL A 87 0.74 22.35 -11.40
N LEU A 88 -0.09 22.13 -10.38
CA LEU A 88 0.09 22.71 -9.05
C LEU A 88 1.40 22.24 -8.41
N ALA A 89 1.75 20.96 -8.54
CA ALA A 89 3.02 20.42 -8.07
C ALA A 89 4.22 21.05 -8.79
N GLY A 90 4.10 21.28 -10.10
CA GLY A 90 5.11 21.97 -10.91
C GLY A 90 5.28 23.44 -10.52
N ILE A 91 4.18 24.17 -10.30
CA ILE A 91 4.20 25.56 -9.81
C ILE A 91 4.82 25.63 -8.42
N TRP A 92 4.38 24.77 -7.50
CA TRP A 92 4.92 24.70 -6.15
C TRP A 92 6.42 24.43 -6.17
N ARG A 93 6.87 23.48 -6.98
CA ARG A 93 8.30 23.20 -7.18
C ARG A 93 9.05 24.43 -7.66
N ASN A 94 8.55 25.13 -8.68
CA ASN A 94 9.20 26.31 -9.25
C ASN A 94 9.24 27.51 -8.27
N THR A 95 8.21 27.63 -7.42
CA THR A 95 8.07 28.71 -6.44
C THR A 95 8.94 28.46 -5.20
N TYR A 96 8.92 27.24 -4.68
CA TYR A 96 9.67 26.86 -3.48
C TYR A 96 11.17 26.66 -3.77
N TYR A 97 11.51 26.22 -4.99
CA TYR A 97 12.88 26.05 -5.45
C TYR A 97 13.19 27.04 -6.58
N HIS A 98 13.57 28.26 -6.21
CA HIS A 98 14.26 29.20 -7.10
C HIS A 98 15.68 28.67 -7.43
N MET A 99 15.77 27.54 -8.14
CA MET A 99 17.03 26.91 -8.55
C MET A 99 17.04 26.63 -10.06
N ARG A 100 17.39 27.68 -10.79
CA ARG A 100 17.77 27.65 -12.22
C ARG A 100 18.99 26.75 -12.52
N GLN A 101 19.68 26.20 -11.50
CA GLN A 101 20.97 25.52 -11.66
C GLN A 101 20.95 23.98 -11.63
N ILE A 102 19.89 23.31 -11.13
CA ILE A 102 19.83 21.83 -11.11
C ILE A 102 19.29 21.27 -12.43
N LEU A 103 18.30 21.94 -13.02
CA LEU A 103 17.77 21.59 -14.35
C LEU A 103 18.87 21.62 -15.43
N ASP A 104 19.82 22.56 -15.37
CA ASP A 104 20.88 22.68 -16.37
C ASP A 104 21.90 21.52 -16.39
N LYS A 105 22.07 20.77 -15.27
CA LYS A 105 23.00 19.62 -15.23
C LYS A 105 22.36 18.33 -15.75
N ASP A 106 21.09 18.05 -15.43
CA ASP A 106 20.37 16.88 -15.95
C ASP A 106 19.98 17.06 -17.42
N TRP A 107 19.68 18.30 -17.85
CA TRP A 107 19.30 18.64 -19.23
C TRP A 107 20.45 18.57 -20.24
N LYS A 108 21.71 18.51 -19.80
CA LYS A 108 22.85 18.21 -20.67
C LYS A 108 22.84 16.76 -21.19
N ASN A 109 22.03 15.87 -20.61
CA ASN A 109 21.98 14.44 -20.96
C ASN A 109 20.57 13.98 -21.39
N LYS A 110 19.81 14.82 -22.09
CA LYS A 110 18.44 14.51 -22.58
C LYS A 110 18.33 13.15 -23.26
N TRP A 111 19.31 12.82 -24.09
CA TRP A 111 19.33 11.56 -24.83
C TRP A 111 19.45 10.34 -23.89
N LYS A 112 20.24 10.45 -22.82
CA LYS A 112 20.35 9.38 -21.82
C LYS A 112 19.04 9.21 -21.04
N LEU A 113 18.40 10.32 -20.68
CA LEU A 113 17.10 10.31 -20.01
C LEU A 113 16.01 9.72 -20.90
N LEU A 114 15.92 10.14 -22.16
CA LEU A 114 14.98 9.62 -23.15
C LEU A 114 15.20 8.12 -23.37
N LYS A 115 16.45 7.68 -23.55
CA LYS A 115 16.78 6.24 -23.67
C LYS A 115 16.31 5.45 -22.45
N LEU A 116 16.54 5.96 -21.25
CA LEU A 116 16.13 5.30 -20.01
C LEU A 116 14.60 5.23 -19.89
N PHE A 117 13.89 6.30 -20.26
CA PHE A 117 12.43 6.35 -20.28
C PHE A 117 11.83 5.39 -21.32
N CYS A 118 12.37 5.38 -22.55
CA CYS A 118 11.95 4.43 -23.58
C CYS A 118 12.22 3.00 -23.14
N PHE A 119 13.38 2.72 -22.56
CA PHE A 119 13.71 1.40 -22.01
C PHE A 119 12.73 0.98 -20.91
N GLY A 120 12.45 1.86 -19.94
CA GLY A 120 11.46 1.60 -18.88
C GLY A 120 10.06 1.35 -19.45
N SER A 121 9.66 2.11 -20.46
CA SER A 121 8.37 1.95 -21.13
C SER A 121 8.25 0.62 -21.87
N VAL A 122 9.32 0.19 -22.56
CA VAL A 122 9.37 -1.12 -23.23
C VAL A 122 9.29 -2.26 -22.21
N LEU A 123 10.02 -2.15 -21.09
CA LEU A 123 9.95 -3.14 -20.01
C LEU A 123 8.55 -3.25 -19.40
N VAL A 124 7.88 -2.11 -19.18
CA VAL A 124 6.50 -2.08 -18.67
C VAL A 124 5.55 -2.71 -19.67
N PHE A 125 5.68 -2.38 -20.95
CA PHE A 125 4.84 -2.96 -22.00
C PHE A 125 5.01 -4.48 -22.08
N ALA A 126 6.25 -4.96 -22.09
CA ALA A 126 6.56 -6.40 -22.08
C ALA A 126 6.07 -7.10 -20.80
N GLY A 127 6.26 -6.48 -19.64
CA GLY A 127 5.76 -7.00 -18.36
C GLY A 127 4.23 -7.01 -18.28
N SER A 128 3.56 -6.06 -18.95
CA SER A 128 2.10 -5.99 -19.04
C SER A 128 1.55 -7.15 -19.88
N ILE A 129 2.20 -7.45 -21.02
CA ILE A 129 1.86 -8.63 -21.84
C ILE A 129 1.93 -9.91 -21.00
N LEU A 130 3.01 -10.10 -20.23
CA LEU A 130 3.15 -11.24 -19.34
C LEU A 130 2.06 -11.26 -18.25
N ALA A 131 1.78 -10.11 -17.63
CA ALA A 131 0.78 -10.00 -16.57
C ALA A 131 -0.65 -10.32 -17.04
N VAL A 132 -0.99 -9.98 -18.29
CA VAL A 132 -2.33 -10.17 -18.87
C VAL A 132 -2.47 -11.51 -19.60
N SER A 133 -1.37 -12.20 -19.90
CA SER A 133 -1.33 -13.44 -20.71
C SER A 133 -2.15 -14.64 -20.20
N GLY A 134 -2.61 -14.61 -18.94
CA GLY A 134 -3.31 -15.74 -18.34
C GLY A 134 -2.41 -16.94 -17.98
N LEU A 135 -1.09 -16.85 -18.17
CA LEU A 135 -0.14 -17.91 -17.79
C LEU A 135 -0.16 -18.24 -16.29
N LEU A 136 -0.58 -17.28 -15.46
CA LEU A 136 -0.58 -17.38 -14.01
C LEU A 136 -2.02 -17.52 -13.54
N ARG A 137 -2.32 -18.63 -12.86
CA ARG A 137 -3.67 -18.95 -12.40
C ARG A 137 -4.15 -17.91 -11.38
N VAL A 138 -5.38 -17.46 -11.57
CA VAL A 138 -6.07 -16.51 -10.70
C VAL A 138 -7.16 -17.24 -9.91
N SER A 139 -7.46 -16.76 -8.70
CA SER A 139 -8.61 -17.21 -7.92
C SER A 139 -9.62 -16.08 -7.77
N ILE A 140 -10.87 -16.38 -8.09
CA ILE A 140 -12.02 -15.49 -7.95
C ILE A 140 -12.84 -15.97 -6.76
N SER A 141 -13.16 -15.05 -5.85
CA SER A 141 -14.09 -15.30 -4.74
C SER A 141 -15.38 -14.51 -4.93
N ASN A 142 -16.37 -14.75 -4.05
CA ASN A 142 -17.56 -13.90 -3.99
C ASN A 142 -17.16 -12.43 -3.79
N ASP A 143 -16.19 -12.15 -2.90
CA ASP A 143 -15.68 -10.77 -2.71
C ASP A 143 -15.12 -10.18 -4.00
N SER A 144 -14.40 -10.98 -4.81
CA SER A 144 -13.89 -10.57 -6.13
C SER A 144 -15.02 -10.11 -7.05
N VAL A 145 -16.11 -10.88 -7.11
CA VAL A 145 -17.25 -10.56 -7.98
C VAL A 145 -18.04 -9.37 -7.44
N TYR A 146 -18.43 -9.39 -6.16
CA TYR A 146 -19.31 -8.37 -5.58
C TYR A 146 -18.60 -7.02 -5.43
N TYR A 147 -17.44 -6.97 -4.77
CA TYR A 147 -16.78 -5.71 -4.41
C TYR A 147 -15.88 -5.14 -5.50
N TYR A 148 -15.36 -6.00 -6.39
CA TYR A 148 -14.30 -5.60 -7.33
C TYR A 148 -14.66 -5.79 -8.80
N SER A 149 -15.86 -6.30 -9.11
CA SER A 149 -16.42 -6.32 -10.47
C SER A 149 -17.81 -5.65 -10.53
N MET A 150 -18.79 -6.15 -9.76
CA MET A 150 -20.17 -5.63 -9.80
C MET A 150 -20.27 -4.20 -9.24
N TYR A 151 -19.74 -3.95 -8.03
CA TYR A 151 -19.80 -2.61 -7.46
C TYR A 151 -19.11 -1.54 -8.34
N PRO A 152 -17.90 -1.78 -8.88
CA PRO A 152 -17.30 -0.84 -9.83
C PRO A 152 -18.08 -0.66 -11.14
N MET A 153 -18.69 -1.72 -11.69
CA MET A 153 -19.58 -1.61 -12.86
C MET A 153 -20.73 -0.65 -12.58
N ILE A 154 -21.37 -0.81 -11.42
CA ILE A 154 -22.47 0.05 -10.98
C ILE A 154 -21.99 1.50 -10.75
N LEU A 155 -20.78 1.68 -10.19
CA LEU A 155 -20.18 3.01 -10.01
C LEU A 155 -19.94 3.71 -11.35
N VAL A 156 -19.51 2.99 -12.38
CA VAL A 156 -19.35 3.54 -13.74
C VAL A 156 -20.70 3.93 -14.32
N GLU A 157 -21.69 3.05 -14.24
CA GLU A 157 -23.04 3.28 -14.78
C GLU A 157 -23.75 4.46 -14.11
N LYS A 158 -23.60 4.61 -12.80
CA LYS A 158 -24.27 5.67 -12.03
C LYS A 158 -23.42 6.94 -11.90
N GLY A 159 -22.11 6.84 -12.05
CA GLY A 159 -21.15 7.93 -11.89
C GLY A 159 -21.08 8.52 -10.47
N ARG A 160 -21.78 7.96 -9.47
CA ARG A 160 -21.90 8.53 -8.12
C ARG A 160 -22.19 7.46 -7.07
N LEU A 161 -21.91 7.80 -5.81
CA LEU A 161 -22.32 6.99 -4.65
C LEU A 161 -23.84 7.11 -4.44
N LEU A 162 -24.50 6.00 -4.14
CA LEU A 162 -25.94 5.95 -3.86
C LEU A 162 -26.19 5.24 -2.52
N PRO A 163 -27.17 5.68 -1.70
CA PRO A 163 -27.45 5.06 -0.40
C PRO A 163 -27.87 3.59 -0.50
N VAL A 164 -28.44 3.17 -1.62
CA VAL A 164 -28.81 1.76 -1.87
C VAL A 164 -27.58 0.82 -1.94
N PHE A 165 -26.35 1.36 -1.94
CA PHE A 165 -25.11 0.60 -1.92
C PHE A 165 -24.52 0.49 -0.50
N ASP A 166 -25.35 0.57 0.54
CA ASP A 166 -24.93 0.62 1.94
C ASP A 166 -23.83 -0.39 2.29
N SER A 167 -24.01 -1.68 1.99
CA SER A 167 -23.01 -2.72 2.28
C SER A 167 -21.70 -2.49 1.51
N PHE A 168 -21.76 -2.04 0.25
CA PHE A 168 -20.55 -1.72 -0.52
C PHE A 168 -19.80 -0.51 0.03
N LEU A 169 -20.53 0.44 0.61
CA LEU A 169 -19.99 1.64 1.23
C LEU A 169 -19.46 1.36 2.64
N THR A 170 -19.95 0.34 3.33
CA THR A 170 -19.56 0.08 4.73
C THR A 170 -18.81 -1.22 4.99
N ASP A 171 -18.62 -2.08 3.97
CA ASP A 171 -17.80 -3.30 4.05
C ASP A 171 -16.58 -3.36 3.09
N ALA A 172 -16.51 -2.50 2.05
CA ALA A 172 -15.37 -2.45 1.12
C ALA A 172 -14.64 -1.09 1.07
N GLY A 173 -13.32 -1.15 0.82
CA GLY A 173 -12.51 0.04 0.59
C GLY A 173 -12.81 0.70 -0.76
N GLN A 174 -13.25 1.95 -0.73
CA GLN A 174 -13.66 2.69 -1.93
C GLN A 174 -12.52 2.90 -2.93
N GLY A 175 -11.26 2.95 -2.47
CA GLY A 175 -10.12 3.12 -3.35
C GLY A 175 -9.93 1.95 -4.29
N THR A 176 -10.13 0.71 -3.82
CA THR A 176 -10.04 -0.47 -4.70
C THR A 176 -11.27 -0.59 -5.60
N ALA A 177 -12.44 -0.13 -5.16
CA ALA A 177 -13.61 -0.03 -6.03
C ALA A 177 -13.38 0.94 -7.21
N VAL A 178 -12.79 2.11 -6.94
CA VAL A 178 -12.37 3.08 -7.98
C VAL A 178 -11.32 2.48 -8.93
N LEU A 179 -10.38 1.67 -8.42
CA LEU A 179 -9.44 0.97 -9.29
C LEU A 179 -10.15 -0.06 -10.18
N GLY A 180 -11.14 -0.74 -9.62
CA GLY A 180 -12.00 -1.71 -10.32
C GLY A 180 -12.88 -1.10 -11.40
N THR A 181 -12.94 0.23 -11.57
CA THR A 181 -13.68 0.87 -12.67
C THR A 181 -12.91 0.90 -14.00
N LEU A 182 -11.59 0.68 -13.97
CA LEU A 182 -10.75 0.66 -15.17
C LEU A 182 -11.23 -0.30 -16.27
N PRO A 183 -11.62 -1.56 -15.96
CA PRO A 183 -12.12 -2.49 -16.97
C PRO A 183 -13.33 -1.92 -17.72
N PHE A 184 -14.28 -1.33 -16.99
CA PHE A 184 -15.53 -0.80 -17.54
C PHE A 184 -15.34 0.49 -18.33
N PHE A 185 -14.35 1.32 -17.97
CA PHE A 185 -14.05 2.55 -18.72
C PHE A 185 -13.24 2.31 -20.00
N PHE A 186 -12.38 1.29 -20.01
CA PHE A 186 -11.44 1.04 -21.10
C PHE A 186 -11.75 -0.22 -21.90
N GLY A 187 -12.88 -0.88 -21.63
CA GLY A 187 -13.38 -2.01 -22.43
C GLY A 187 -12.54 -3.27 -22.27
N PHE A 188 -12.28 -3.69 -21.04
CA PHE A 188 -11.69 -5.00 -20.74
C PHE A 188 -12.41 -5.68 -19.56
N GLU A 189 -12.14 -6.97 -19.35
CA GLU A 189 -13.00 -7.80 -18.48
C GLU A 189 -12.79 -7.55 -16.99
N GLN A 190 -11.54 -7.63 -16.49
CA GLN A 190 -11.25 -7.66 -15.06
C GLN A 190 -9.88 -7.04 -14.73
N SER A 191 -9.64 -6.67 -13.47
CA SER A 191 -8.41 -5.96 -13.05
C SER A 191 -7.20 -6.86 -12.74
N PHE A 192 -7.27 -8.16 -13.04
CA PHE A 192 -6.20 -9.13 -12.68
C PHE A 192 -4.83 -8.76 -13.25
N GLY A 193 -4.77 -8.36 -14.53
CA GLY A 193 -3.52 -7.98 -15.17
C GLY A 193 -2.87 -6.77 -14.48
N ILE A 194 -3.68 -5.83 -13.98
CA ILE A 194 -3.23 -4.65 -13.21
C ILE A 194 -2.64 -5.10 -11.87
N GLN A 195 -3.34 -5.97 -11.14
CA GLN A 195 -2.86 -6.52 -9.87
C GLN A 195 -1.55 -7.31 -10.06
N ARG A 196 -1.51 -8.17 -11.08
CA ARG A 196 -0.35 -9.02 -11.39
C ARG A 196 0.85 -8.18 -11.80
N PHE A 197 0.65 -7.17 -12.63
CA PHE A 197 1.72 -6.25 -13.00
C PHE A 197 2.22 -5.46 -11.78
N LEU A 198 1.32 -5.06 -10.87
CA LEU A 198 1.73 -4.44 -9.59
C LEU A 198 2.63 -5.38 -8.79
N GLY A 199 2.28 -6.68 -8.69
CA GLY A 199 3.10 -7.69 -8.02
C GLY A 199 4.49 -7.84 -8.63
N LEU A 200 4.58 -7.94 -9.96
CA LEU A 200 5.86 -8.00 -10.68
C LEU A 200 6.69 -6.72 -10.49
N ASN A 201 6.06 -5.56 -10.62
CA ASN A 201 6.71 -4.27 -10.38
C ASN A 201 7.19 -4.14 -8.93
N PHE A 202 6.40 -4.61 -7.97
CA PHE A 202 6.75 -4.62 -6.56
C PHE A 202 7.96 -5.50 -6.27
N LEU A 203 8.09 -6.67 -6.88
CA LEU A 203 9.28 -7.50 -6.75
C LEU A 203 10.54 -6.77 -7.23
N LEU A 204 10.47 -6.00 -8.32
CA LEU A 204 11.59 -5.17 -8.78
C LEU A 204 11.92 -4.04 -7.81
N ILE A 205 10.90 -3.41 -7.22
CA ILE A 205 11.08 -2.41 -6.17
C ILE A 205 11.76 -3.04 -4.94
N PHE A 206 11.32 -4.23 -4.52
CA PHE A 206 11.88 -4.96 -3.41
C PHE A 206 13.35 -5.35 -3.64
N VAL A 207 13.66 -5.87 -4.84
CA VAL A 207 15.03 -6.17 -5.28
C VAL A 207 15.91 -4.93 -5.16
N LEU A 208 15.45 -3.79 -5.68
CA LEU A 208 16.24 -2.55 -5.61
C LEU A 208 16.40 -2.06 -4.16
N ALA A 209 15.34 -2.14 -3.36
CA ALA A 209 15.35 -1.76 -1.95
C ALA A 209 16.39 -2.54 -1.15
N VAL A 210 16.40 -3.88 -1.28
CA VAL A 210 17.36 -4.73 -0.58
C VAL A 210 18.77 -4.51 -1.11
N TYR A 211 18.95 -4.43 -2.42
CA TYR A 211 20.27 -4.29 -3.04
C TYR A 211 20.98 -3.01 -2.61
N GLU A 212 20.27 -1.88 -2.66
CA GLU A 212 20.87 -0.59 -2.29
C GLU A 212 21.25 -0.52 -0.80
N GLU A 213 20.48 -1.15 0.09
CA GLU A 213 20.85 -1.22 1.51
C GLU A 213 21.98 -2.22 1.78
N ALA A 214 21.94 -3.39 1.14
CA ALA A 214 22.99 -4.40 1.29
C ALA A 214 24.35 -3.86 0.80
N LEU A 215 24.37 -3.09 -0.30
CA LEU A 215 25.58 -2.46 -0.83
C LEU A 215 26.23 -1.45 0.10
N LYS A 216 25.48 -0.87 1.06
CA LYS A 216 26.08 0.06 2.05
C LYS A 216 26.98 -0.65 3.05
N CYS A 217 26.79 -1.96 3.24
CA CYS A 217 27.44 -2.74 4.29
C CYS A 217 28.27 -3.92 3.78
N LEU A 218 28.07 -4.32 2.52
CA LEU A 218 28.64 -5.54 1.94
C LEU A 218 29.28 -5.26 0.58
N SER A 219 30.31 -6.04 0.23
CA SER A 219 30.81 -6.12 -1.14
C SER A 219 29.70 -6.45 -2.16
N ARG A 220 29.86 -5.97 -3.41
CA ARG A 220 28.87 -6.11 -4.50
C ARG A 220 28.40 -7.55 -4.72
N LYS A 221 29.32 -8.52 -4.64
CA LYS A 221 29.00 -9.94 -4.80
C LYS A 221 28.07 -10.44 -3.69
N LYS A 222 28.38 -10.13 -2.42
CA LYS A 222 27.55 -10.51 -1.27
C LYS A 222 26.19 -9.81 -1.30
N ALA A 223 26.16 -8.52 -1.62
CA ALA A 223 24.92 -7.77 -1.77
C ALA A 223 23.99 -8.39 -2.84
N LEU A 224 24.54 -8.81 -3.99
CA LEU A 224 23.76 -9.51 -5.03
C LEU A 224 23.20 -10.84 -4.53
N ILE A 225 23.99 -11.65 -3.83
CA ILE A 225 23.54 -12.95 -3.29
C ILE A 225 22.40 -12.75 -2.29
N VAL A 226 22.57 -11.85 -1.31
CA VAL A 226 21.55 -11.57 -0.29
C VAL A 226 20.27 -11.04 -0.94
N THR A 227 20.40 -10.15 -1.93
CA THR A 227 19.25 -9.63 -2.67
C THR A 227 18.54 -10.74 -3.45
N ALA A 228 19.28 -11.58 -4.16
CA ALA A 228 18.70 -12.68 -4.94
C ALA A 228 17.97 -13.67 -4.03
N MET A 229 18.58 -14.07 -2.90
CA MET A 229 17.97 -15.00 -1.95
C MET A 229 16.72 -14.43 -1.29
N SER A 230 16.77 -13.19 -0.79
CA SER A 230 15.61 -12.54 -0.15
C SER A 230 14.45 -12.30 -1.12
N SER A 231 14.77 -11.88 -2.35
CA SER A 231 13.75 -11.64 -3.38
C SER A 231 13.14 -12.95 -3.89
N LEU A 232 13.95 -14.00 -4.05
CA LEU A 232 13.44 -15.33 -4.38
C LEU A 232 12.56 -15.87 -3.25
N PHE A 233 12.97 -15.68 -1.99
CA PHE A 233 12.17 -16.10 -0.84
C PHE A 233 10.81 -15.38 -0.81
N LEU A 234 10.78 -14.06 -1.02
CA LEU A 234 9.51 -13.32 -1.14
C LEU A 234 8.65 -13.83 -2.30
N ALA A 235 9.23 -13.93 -3.51
CA ALA A 235 8.50 -14.32 -4.72
C ALA A 235 7.93 -15.75 -4.65
N THR A 236 8.58 -16.64 -3.90
CA THR A 236 8.17 -18.05 -3.71
C THR A 236 7.38 -18.28 -2.42
N SER A 237 7.25 -17.27 -1.56
CA SER A 237 6.54 -17.40 -0.29
C SER A 237 5.04 -17.59 -0.53
N ALA A 238 4.45 -18.58 0.16
CA ALA A 238 3.01 -18.83 0.09
C ALA A 238 2.16 -17.58 0.37
N PRO A 239 2.47 -16.73 1.39
CA PRO A 239 1.70 -15.52 1.61
C PRO A 239 1.68 -14.56 0.43
N PHE A 240 2.83 -14.32 -0.21
CA PHE A 240 2.91 -13.40 -1.34
C PHE A 240 2.14 -13.94 -2.54
N ILE A 241 2.36 -15.21 -2.90
CA ILE A 241 1.68 -15.87 -4.02
C ILE A 241 0.17 -15.89 -3.79
N ILE A 242 -0.28 -16.22 -2.59
CA ILE A 242 -1.71 -16.30 -2.27
C ILE A 242 -2.37 -14.93 -2.36
N MET A 243 -1.71 -13.90 -1.84
CA MET A 243 -2.22 -12.53 -1.92
C MET A 243 -2.25 -12.03 -3.37
N GLU A 244 -1.22 -12.33 -4.16
CA GLU A 244 -1.15 -12.00 -5.58
C GLU A 244 -2.22 -12.74 -6.42
N LYS A 245 -2.53 -14.00 -6.05
CA LYS A 245 -3.45 -14.88 -6.79
C LYS A 245 -4.92 -14.45 -6.68
N TRP A 246 -5.33 -13.87 -5.56
CA TRP A 246 -6.73 -13.51 -5.31
C TRP A 246 -6.97 -12.04 -5.65
N MET A 247 -7.97 -11.74 -6.48
CA MET A 247 -8.33 -10.35 -6.80
C MET A 247 -9.08 -9.71 -5.65
N MET A 248 -8.32 -9.02 -4.80
CA MET A 248 -8.83 -8.33 -3.62
C MET A 248 -7.91 -7.17 -3.25
N SER A 249 -8.45 -6.20 -2.50
CA SER A 249 -7.71 -5.06 -1.94
C SER A 249 -6.46 -5.45 -1.13
N ASN A 250 -6.42 -6.66 -0.61
CA ASN A 250 -5.33 -7.23 0.19
C ASN A 250 -3.95 -7.16 -0.49
N HIS A 251 -3.83 -7.48 -1.78
CA HIS A 251 -2.55 -7.40 -2.50
C HIS A 251 -2.08 -5.94 -2.63
N TYR A 252 -2.99 -5.05 -3.03
CA TYR A 252 -2.71 -3.62 -3.10
C TYR A 252 -2.26 -3.09 -1.74
N MET A 253 -2.96 -3.44 -0.67
CA MET A 253 -2.58 -3.05 0.69
C MET A 253 -1.19 -3.55 1.05
N MET A 254 -0.85 -4.82 0.81
CA MET A 254 0.49 -5.36 1.06
C MET A 254 1.58 -4.51 0.37
N VAL A 255 1.38 -4.18 -0.90
CA VAL A 255 2.34 -3.39 -1.70
C VAL A 255 2.43 -1.95 -1.17
N PHE A 256 1.31 -1.25 -1.06
CA PHE A 256 1.29 0.15 -0.63
C PHE A 256 1.75 0.33 0.81
N LEU A 257 1.45 -0.62 1.70
CA LEU A 257 1.96 -0.64 3.05
C LEU A 257 3.50 -0.63 2.98
N PHE A 258 4.09 -1.56 2.23
CA PHE A 258 5.56 -1.64 2.07
C PHE A 258 6.16 -0.36 1.52
N LEU A 259 5.57 0.20 0.46
CA LEU A 259 6.05 1.43 -0.15
C LEU A 259 6.02 2.61 0.84
N VAL A 260 4.94 2.78 1.61
CA VAL A 260 4.84 3.86 2.59
C VAL A 260 5.96 3.76 3.61
N PHE A 261 6.13 2.61 4.25
CA PHE A 261 7.16 2.40 5.26
C PHE A 261 8.57 2.49 4.68
N TYR A 262 8.86 1.83 3.56
CA TYR A 262 10.23 1.77 3.05
C TYR A 262 10.67 3.14 2.55
N LEU A 263 9.81 3.87 1.82
CA LEU A 263 10.15 5.21 1.36
C LEU A 263 10.26 6.21 2.51
N ALA A 264 9.43 6.08 3.55
CA ALA A 264 9.58 6.86 4.78
C ALA A 264 10.85 6.49 5.56
N TRP A 265 11.26 5.22 5.59
CA TRP A 265 12.50 4.83 6.25
C TRP A 265 13.73 5.27 5.46
N ARG A 266 13.72 5.15 4.13
CA ARG A 266 14.78 5.58 3.22
C ARG A 266 14.98 7.10 3.25
N GLY A 267 13.88 7.85 3.20
CA GLY A 267 13.90 9.32 3.15
C GLY A 267 14.58 9.97 4.34
N GLN A 268 14.63 9.29 5.50
CA GLN A 268 15.23 9.83 6.72
C GLN A 268 16.75 10.03 6.57
N GLY A 269 17.42 9.16 5.79
CA GLY A 269 18.87 9.15 5.61
C GLY A 269 19.37 10.23 4.66
N GLU A 270 18.49 10.78 3.82
CA GLU A 270 18.81 11.87 2.89
C GLU A 270 18.67 13.27 3.55
N GLY A 271 18.28 13.31 4.83
CA GLY A 271 18.17 14.50 5.67
C GLY A 271 17.08 15.48 5.22
N LYS A 272 17.23 16.77 5.53
CA LYS A 272 16.27 17.82 5.13
C LYS A 272 16.17 18.00 3.60
N LYS A 273 17.04 17.37 2.80
CA LYS A 273 17.33 17.75 1.41
C LYS A 273 16.58 16.96 0.33
N SER A 274 15.81 15.93 0.67
CA SER A 274 15.07 15.12 -0.30
C SER A 274 13.59 15.06 0.10
N ILE A 275 12.75 15.86 -0.55
CA ILE A 275 11.31 15.94 -0.24
C ILE A 275 10.47 15.01 -1.12
N ASP A 276 10.99 14.60 -2.27
CA ASP A 276 10.28 13.83 -3.29
C ASP A 276 9.91 12.42 -2.82
N PHE A 277 10.80 11.72 -2.11
CA PHE A 277 10.48 10.43 -1.47
C PHE A 277 9.36 10.56 -0.42
N HIS A 278 9.32 11.67 0.31
CA HIS A 278 8.26 11.90 1.30
C HIS A 278 6.94 12.22 0.64
N ILE A 279 6.92 13.05 -0.41
CA ILE A 279 5.70 13.34 -1.17
C ILE A 279 5.14 12.04 -1.78
N ALA A 280 6.00 11.22 -2.40
CA ALA A 280 5.59 9.94 -2.95
C ALA A 280 5.02 9.01 -1.85
N SER A 281 5.72 8.90 -0.71
CA SER A 281 5.25 8.14 0.46
C SER A 281 3.91 8.67 1.01
N GLY A 282 3.71 9.98 1.06
CA GLY A 282 2.46 10.61 1.50
C GLY A 282 1.28 10.34 0.55
N ILE A 283 1.51 10.36 -0.77
CA ILE A 283 0.50 9.98 -1.77
C ILE A 283 0.13 8.50 -1.63
N PHE A 284 1.13 7.63 -1.46
CA PHE A 284 0.88 6.20 -1.21
C PHE A 284 0.14 5.96 0.10
N ALA A 285 0.44 6.74 1.14
CA ALA A 285 -0.28 6.70 2.41
C ALA A 285 -1.75 7.13 2.24
N ALA A 286 -2.00 8.21 1.50
CA ALA A 286 -3.35 8.66 1.18
C ALA A 286 -4.16 7.53 0.51
N VAL A 287 -3.59 6.87 -0.51
CA VAL A 287 -4.23 5.72 -1.18
C VAL A 287 -4.45 4.57 -0.22
N LEU A 288 -3.44 4.18 0.56
CA LEU A 288 -3.51 3.11 1.56
C LEU A 288 -4.73 3.27 2.48
N SER A 289 -5.04 4.51 2.87
CA SER A 289 -6.19 4.80 3.74
C SER A 289 -7.56 4.52 3.08
N THR A 290 -7.61 4.42 1.75
CA THR A 290 -8.84 4.20 0.97
C THR A 290 -8.99 2.78 0.43
N LEU A 291 -7.91 2.01 0.34
CA LEU A 291 -7.91 0.66 -0.24
C LEU A 291 -8.71 -0.33 0.60
N ARG A 292 -8.74 -0.13 1.92
CA ARG A 292 -9.52 -0.91 2.88
C ARG A 292 -10.04 -0.02 3.99
N MET A 293 -11.04 -0.51 4.70
CA MET A 293 -11.74 0.25 5.73
C MET A 293 -10.90 0.46 6.98
N GLU A 294 -10.09 -0.54 7.33
CA GLU A 294 -9.06 -0.44 8.35
C GLU A 294 -7.85 0.41 7.92
N GLY A 295 -7.80 0.85 6.65
CA GLY A 295 -6.67 1.58 6.09
C GLY A 295 -6.33 2.87 6.85
N GLY A 296 -7.35 3.58 7.36
CA GLY A 296 -7.12 4.79 8.16
C GLY A 296 -6.48 4.49 9.52
N MET A 297 -6.88 3.41 10.19
CA MET A 297 -6.28 2.94 11.45
C MET A 297 -4.84 2.45 11.25
N ILE A 298 -4.61 1.67 10.18
CA ILE A 298 -3.27 1.22 9.80
C ILE A 298 -2.36 2.42 9.51
N LEU A 299 -2.86 3.44 8.81
CA LEU A 299 -2.06 4.63 8.53
C LEU A 299 -1.80 5.46 9.80
N CYS A 300 -2.74 5.55 10.74
CA CYS A 300 -2.51 6.19 12.04
C CYS A 300 -1.31 5.54 12.78
N PHE A 301 -1.28 4.21 12.83
CA PHE A 301 -0.16 3.46 13.39
C PHE A 301 1.15 3.73 12.63
N LEU A 302 1.12 3.69 11.30
CA LEU A 302 2.31 4.00 10.49
C LEU A 302 2.81 5.43 10.71
N ILE A 303 1.94 6.43 10.82
CA ILE A 303 2.32 7.82 11.12
C ILE A 303 3.02 7.88 12.47
N LEU A 304 2.52 7.16 13.48
CA LEU A 304 3.13 7.08 14.79
C LEU A 304 4.53 6.44 14.73
N CYS A 305 4.69 5.36 13.97
CA CYS A 305 6.00 4.76 13.70
C CYS A 305 6.94 5.74 12.97
N ILE A 306 6.49 6.34 11.87
CA ILE A 306 7.27 7.32 11.09
C ILE A 306 7.66 8.52 11.95
N SER A 307 6.87 8.86 12.98
CA SER A 307 7.20 9.92 13.94
C SER A 307 8.46 9.64 14.79
N LEU A 308 8.94 8.40 14.85
CA LEU A 308 10.20 8.03 15.51
C LEU A 308 11.43 8.27 14.63
N LEU A 309 11.22 8.50 13.33
CA LEU A 309 12.28 8.86 12.40
C LEU A 309 12.62 10.36 12.52
N THR A 310 13.69 10.78 11.87
CA THR A 310 14.28 12.14 11.99
C THR A 310 13.44 13.27 11.37
N TYR A 311 12.14 13.05 11.14
CA TYR A 311 11.25 14.01 10.50
C TYR A 311 10.82 15.14 11.43
N GLY A 312 10.59 16.34 10.87
CA GLY A 312 10.00 17.46 11.61
C GLY A 312 8.46 17.35 11.66
N ASN A 313 7.85 17.85 12.75
CA ASN A 313 6.40 17.78 12.98
C ASN A 313 5.58 18.31 11.79
N LYS A 314 6.00 19.44 11.19
CA LYS A 314 5.32 20.02 10.00
C LYS A 314 5.22 19.02 8.85
N ARG A 315 6.28 18.25 8.58
CA ARG A 315 6.26 17.28 7.47
C ARG A 315 5.29 16.14 7.78
N LEU A 316 5.31 15.59 9.00
CA LEU A 316 4.38 14.55 9.42
C LEU A 316 2.92 15.01 9.32
N LEU A 317 2.65 16.23 9.76
CA LEU A 317 1.32 16.84 9.69
C LEU A 317 0.86 17.04 8.25
N PHE A 318 1.64 17.71 7.39
CA PHE A 318 1.17 18.08 6.05
C PHE A 318 1.25 16.94 5.02
N VAL A 319 2.21 16.02 5.14
CA VAL A 319 2.41 14.94 4.17
C VAL A 319 1.59 13.70 4.48
N TYR A 320 1.33 13.42 5.76
CA TYR A 320 0.64 12.20 6.17
C TYR A 320 -0.68 12.46 6.91
N LEU A 321 -0.65 13.20 8.03
CA LEU A 321 -1.82 13.30 8.90
C LEU A 321 -2.96 14.12 8.29
N LEU A 322 -2.66 15.28 7.68
CA LEU A 322 -3.66 16.15 7.09
C LEU A 322 -4.35 15.47 5.88
N PRO A 323 -3.64 14.86 4.92
CA PRO A 323 -4.29 14.08 3.86
C PRO A 323 -5.18 12.97 4.41
N LEU A 324 -4.72 12.22 5.42
CA LEU A 324 -5.54 11.20 6.09
C LEU A 324 -6.81 11.80 6.70
N ALA A 325 -6.69 12.89 7.46
CA ALA A 325 -7.82 13.55 8.12
C ALA A 325 -8.84 14.07 7.10
N LEU A 326 -8.38 14.65 5.99
CA LEU A 326 -9.26 15.16 4.92
C LEU A 326 -9.97 14.01 4.20
N ILE A 327 -9.26 12.94 3.84
CA ILE A 327 -9.83 11.80 3.13
C ILE A 327 -10.88 11.10 4.01
N GLN A 328 -10.52 10.74 5.23
CA GLN A 328 -11.43 10.01 6.14
C GLN A 328 -12.57 10.91 6.61
N GLY A 329 -12.28 12.16 6.95
CA GLY A 329 -13.30 13.13 7.34
C GLY A 329 -14.32 13.38 6.23
N ALA A 330 -13.87 13.60 5.00
CA ALA A 330 -14.76 13.80 3.86
C ALA A 330 -15.55 12.54 3.53
N TYR A 331 -14.94 11.35 3.65
CA TYR A 331 -15.62 10.08 3.48
C TYR A 331 -16.75 9.88 4.49
N TYR A 332 -16.45 9.99 5.79
CA TYR A 332 -17.44 9.78 6.84
C TYR A 332 -18.54 10.83 6.82
N THR A 333 -18.21 12.08 6.49
CA THR A 333 -19.21 13.13 6.29
C THR A 333 -20.14 12.77 5.13
N LYS A 334 -19.59 12.31 3.99
CA LYS A 334 -20.39 11.90 2.84
C LYS A 334 -21.35 10.76 3.19
N ILE A 335 -20.83 9.70 3.80
CA ILE A 335 -21.60 8.48 4.09
C ILE A 335 -22.61 8.71 5.22
N PHE A 336 -22.20 9.25 6.36
CA PHE A 336 -23.03 9.28 7.56
C PHE A 336 -23.82 10.58 7.75
N MET A 337 -23.37 11.71 7.18
CA MET A 337 -24.08 12.99 7.32
C MET A 337 -24.89 13.36 6.09
N PHE A 338 -24.34 13.18 4.88
CA PHE A 338 -25.06 13.55 3.65
C PHE A 338 -25.95 12.43 3.10
N MET A 339 -25.52 11.18 3.20
CA MET A 339 -26.31 10.03 2.72
C MET A 339 -27.14 9.38 3.84
N GLU A 340 -26.96 9.83 5.08
CA GLU A 340 -27.68 9.37 6.29
C GLU A 340 -27.72 7.83 6.43
N LEU A 341 -26.64 7.17 6.01
CA LEU A 341 -26.56 5.71 6.04
C LEU A 341 -26.48 5.21 7.48
N ASN A 342 -27.40 4.30 7.83
CA ASN A 342 -27.36 3.53 9.06
C ASN A 342 -27.47 2.03 8.75
N PRO A 343 -26.39 1.39 8.28
CA PRO A 343 -26.46 0.00 7.83
C PRO A 343 -26.79 -0.97 8.99
N ALA A 344 -27.37 -2.13 8.67
CA ALA A 344 -27.77 -3.10 9.68
C ALA A 344 -26.66 -4.12 10.07
N TYR A 345 -25.63 -4.25 9.24
CA TYR A 345 -24.52 -5.21 9.38
C TYR A 345 -23.23 -4.46 9.01
N GLN A 346 -22.24 -4.28 9.91
CA GLN A 346 -21.18 -3.29 9.63
C GLN A 346 -19.76 -3.63 10.09
N PHE A 347 -18.86 -3.70 9.11
CA PHE A 347 -17.46 -3.45 9.37
C PHE A 347 -17.20 -1.99 9.81
N LEU A 348 -17.87 -1.00 9.19
CA LEU A 348 -17.72 0.43 9.50
C LEU A 348 -19.04 1.07 9.93
N SER A 349 -19.19 1.41 11.22
CA SER A 349 -20.34 2.18 11.77
C SER A 349 -20.02 3.63 12.09
N LYS A 350 -21.05 4.43 12.38
CA LYS A 350 -20.91 5.83 12.81
C LYS A 350 -20.05 5.94 14.08
N GLU A 351 -20.21 5.02 15.03
CA GLU A 351 -19.42 4.95 16.25
C GLU A 351 -17.96 4.63 15.94
N LYS A 352 -17.71 3.63 15.08
CA LYS A 352 -16.35 3.25 14.64
C LYS A 352 -15.67 4.41 13.89
N ALA A 353 -16.42 5.15 13.07
CA ALA A 353 -15.93 6.35 12.39
C ALA A 353 -15.54 7.47 13.36
N TRP A 354 -16.36 7.73 14.39
CA TRP A 354 -16.02 8.70 15.44
C TRP A 354 -14.77 8.30 16.23
N ILE A 355 -14.61 7.02 16.57
CA ILE A 355 -13.40 6.51 17.21
C ILE A 355 -12.18 6.79 16.33
N GLN A 356 -12.26 6.49 15.03
CA GLN A 356 -11.15 6.75 14.10
C GLN A 356 -10.82 8.24 13.98
N MET A 357 -11.83 9.12 13.90
CA MET A 357 -11.62 10.57 13.89
C MET A 357 -11.00 11.07 15.20
N GLY A 358 -11.40 10.50 16.34
CA GLY A 358 -10.79 10.77 17.65
C GLY A 358 -9.30 10.39 17.70
N ILE A 359 -8.92 9.26 17.12
CA ILE A 359 -7.51 8.82 17.02
C ILE A 359 -6.71 9.76 16.12
N ILE A 360 -7.27 10.18 14.99
CA ILE A 360 -6.64 11.18 14.11
C ILE A 360 -6.42 12.50 14.87
N ALA A 361 -7.41 12.95 15.64
CA ALA A 361 -7.28 14.15 16.47
C ALA A 361 -6.24 13.99 17.59
N ALA A 362 -6.18 12.83 18.25
CA ALA A 362 -5.16 12.52 19.25
C ALA A 362 -3.74 12.53 18.65
N LEU A 363 -3.56 11.97 17.45
CA LEU A 363 -2.30 12.07 16.71
C LEU A 363 -1.93 13.51 16.34
N PHE A 364 -2.92 14.33 15.96
CA PHE A 364 -2.70 15.75 15.70
C PHE A 364 -2.18 16.46 16.95
N ILE A 365 -2.79 16.19 18.10
CA ILE A 365 -2.37 16.76 19.39
C ILE A 365 -0.95 16.30 19.73
N TYR A 366 -0.68 14.99 19.60
CA TYR A 366 0.65 14.43 19.85
C TYR A 366 1.72 15.09 18.99
N LEU A 367 1.53 15.14 17.67
CA LEU A 367 2.51 15.72 16.74
C LEU A 367 2.68 17.23 16.89
N SER A 368 1.62 17.96 17.28
CA SER A 368 1.66 19.43 17.36
C SER A 368 2.20 19.94 18.70
N PHE A 369 1.86 19.25 19.80
CA PHE A 369 2.07 19.78 21.15
C PHE A 369 2.94 18.91 22.05
N ILE A 370 3.08 17.60 21.78
CA ILE A 370 3.76 16.66 22.68
C ILE A 370 5.13 16.24 22.14
N ARG A 371 5.21 15.87 20.85
CA ARG A 371 6.43 15.37 20.21
C ARG A 371 7.59 16.36 20.34
N HIS A 372 8.75 15.87 20.78
CA HIS A 372 9.96 16.64 21.13
C HIS A 372 9.84 17.61 22.31
N ARG A 373 8.72 17.57 23.06
CA ARG A 373 8.56 18.28 24.34
C ARG A 373 8.49 17.34 25.53
N LEU A 374 8.58 16.04 25.27
CA LEU A 374 8.70 15.02 26.31
C LEU A 374 10.12 15.01 26.88
N PRO A 375 10.28 14.68 28.18
CA PRO A 375 11.58 14.32 28.74
C PRO A 375 12.30 13.27 27.89
N TRP A 376 13.60 13.44 27.68
CA TRP A 376 14.43 12.56 26.84
C TRP A 376 14.25 11.06 27.16
N ASN A 377 14.12 10.71 28.44
CA ASN A 377 13.91 9.33 28.89
C ASN A 377 12.61 8.72 28.35
N LEU A 378 11.54 9.51 28.23
CA LEU A 378 10.26 9.06 27.66
C LEU A 378 10.33 8.97 26.13
N GLU A 379 11.06 9.89 25.49
CA GLU A 379 11.24 9.87 24.04
C GLU A 379 12.00 8.61 23.58
N GLN A 380 13.01 8.17 24.33
CA GLN A 380 13.72 6.91 24.08
C GLN A 380 12.83 5.67 24.28
N GLN A 381 11.81 5.76 25.14
CA GLN A 381 10.89 4.67 25.44
C GLN A 381 9.68 4.60 24.50
N MET A 382 9.53 5.56 23.57
CA MET A 382 8.39 5.62 22.65
C MET A 382 8.11 4.31 21.89
N PRO A 383 9.10 3.55 21.36
CA PRO A 383 8.84 2.24 20.76
C PRO A 383 8.11 1.28 21.73
N GLY A 384 8.58 1.23 22.98
CA GLY A 384 7.97 0.40 24.04
C GLY A 384 6.57 0.91 24.44
N ILE A 385 6.38 2.23 24.50
CA ILE A 385 5.06 2.84 24.78
C ILE A 385 4.05 2.49 23.68
N ILE A 386 4.45 2.54 22.42
CA ILE A 386 3.57 2.20 21.28
C ILE A 386 3.12 0.74 21.38
N LEU A 387 4.08 -0.19 21.55
CA LEU A 387 3.76 -1.62 21.68
C LEU A 387 2.96 -1.93 22.94
N GLY A 388 3.34 -1.33 24.07
CA GLY A 388 2.63 -1.47 25.33
C GLY A 388 1.19 -0.97 25.22
N SER A 389 0.95 0.15 24.53
CA SER A 389 -0.39 0.68 24.29
C SER A 389 -1.22 -0.23 23.38
N LEU A 390 -0.62 -0.80 22.33
CA LEU A 390 -1.30 -1.78 21.46
C LEU A 390 -1.62 -3.08 22.21
N ALA A 391 -0.69 -3.59 23.02
CA ALA A 391 -0.90 -4.77 23.84
C ALA A 391 -1.97 -4.54 24.91
N PHE A 392 -1.94 -3.38 25.57
CA PHE A 392 -2.97 -2.97 26.52
C PHE A 392 -4.33 -2.81 25.84
N GLY A 393 -4.38 -2.21 24.66
CA GLY A 393 -5.59 -2.15 23.84
C GLY A 393 -6.17 -3.53 23.57
N ASN A 394 -5.35 -4.49 23.12
CA ASN A 394 -5.77 -5.88 22.93
C ASN A 394 -6.25 -6.55 24.23
N LEU A 395 -5.61 -6.27 25.37
CA LEU A 395 -6.07 -6.75 26.67
C LEU A 395 -7.46 -6.20 27.02
N LEU A 396 -7.71 -4.90 26.78
CA LEU A 396 -9.04 -4.32 26.96
C LEU A 396 -10.08 -4.98 26.05
N LEU A 397 -9.74 -5.28 24.79
CA LEU A 397 -10.64 -5.98 23.87
C LEU A 397 -10.98 -7.40 24.36
N LEU A 398 -9.99 -8.12 24.90
CA LEU A 398 -10.20 -9.42 25.55
C LEU A 398 -11.17 -9.30 26.74
N LEU A 399 -11.04 -8.25 27.56
CA LEU A 399 -11.91 -8.02 28.70
C LEU A 399 -13.34 -7.62 28.29
N LEU A 400 -13.50 -6.90 27.19
CA LEU A 400 -14.80 -6.45 26.68
C LEU A 400 -15.61 -7.60 26.07
N ASN A 401 -14.98 -8.47 25.28
CA ASN A 401 -15.64 -9.64 24.71
C ASN A 401 -14.66 -10.83 24.63
N PRO A 402 -14.53 -11.61 25.71
CA PRO A 402 -13.52 -12.66 25.80
C PRO A 402 -13.78 -13.80 24.82
N ILE A 403 -15.05 -14.10 24.54
CA ILE A 403 -15.43 -15.21 23.65
C ILE A 403 -14.96 -14.90 22.22
N ILE A 404 -15.36 -13.76 21.65
CA ILE A 404 -14.98 -13.38 20.28
C ILE A 404 -13.46 -13.25 20.16
N TYR A 405 -12.81 -12.64 21.16
CA TYR A 405 -11.37 -12.47 21.15
C TYR A 405 -10.64 -13.82 21.14
N ILE A 406 -10.98 -14.75 22.04
CA ILE A 406 -10.33 -16.06 22.13
C ILE A 406 -10.55 -16.88 20.86
N GLU A 407 -11.77 -16.91 20.32
CA GLU A 407 -12.07 -17.64 19.08
C GLU A 407 -11.31 -17.06 17.88
N ASN A 408 -11.16 -15.74 17.78
CA ASN A 408 -10.35 -15.11 16.75
C ASN A 408 -8.86 -15.49 16.87
N ILE A 409 -8.32 -15.53 18.08
CA ILE A 409 -6.94 -15.99 18.32
C ILE A 409 -6.78 -17.47 17.97
N LYS A 410 -7.74 -18.33 18.32
CA LYS A 410 -7.73 -19.75 17.93
C LYS A 410 -7.75 -19.91 16.41
N ALA A 411 -8.64 -19.21 15.71
CA ALA A 411 -8.70 -19.24 14.25
C ALA A 411 -7.40 -18.75 13.62
N PHE A 412 -6.78 -17.70 14.16
CA PHE A 412 -5.47 -17.23 13.70
C PHE A 412 -4.37 -18.28 13.91
N ALA A 413 -4.32 -18.90 15.10
CA ALA A 413 -3.37 -19.97 15.39
C ALA A 413 -3.59 -21.20 14.49
N ALA A 414 -4.85 -21.60 14.25
CA ALA A 414 -5.17 -22.70 13.35
C ALA A 414 -4.75 -22.38 11.91
N ASN A 415 -5.01 -21.16 11.42
CA ASN A 415 -4.55 -20.69 10.11
C ASN A 415 -3.03 -20.81 9.94
N PHE A 416 -2.31 -20.51 11.00
CA PHE A 416 -0.86 -20.62 11.06
C PHE A 416 -0.40 -22.09 11.01
N PHE A 417 -0.90 -22.93 11.92
CA PHE A 417 -0.47 -24.34 12.04
C PHE A 417 -0.92 -25.20 10.85
N HIS A 418 -2.12 -24.96 10.32
CA HIS A 418 -2.64 -25.62 9.12
C HIS A 418 -2.09 -25.02 7.81
N GLN A 419 -1.12 -24.10 7.88
CA GLN A 419 -0.47 -23.49 6.72
C GLN A 419 -1.44 -22.78 5.75
N SER A 420 -2.60 -22.36 6.24
CA SER A 420 -3.66 -21.74 5.46
C SER A 420 -3.28 -20.31 5.05
N GLY A 421 -2.53 -20.17 3.96
CA GLY A 421 -1.97 -18.88 3.54
C GLY A 421 -0.48 -18.74 3.85
N TRP A 422 -0.07 -19.30 4.98
CA TRP A 422 1.27 -19.14 5.53
C TRP A 422 2.30 -20.11 4.95
N GLY A 423 1.89 -21.32 4.52
CA GLY A 423 2.85 -22.34 4.07
C GLY A 423 3.94 -22.59 5.12
N PHE A 424 5.17 -22.79 4.66
CA PHE A 424 6.36 -22.89 5.53
C PHE A 424 6.99 -21.55 5.89
N PHE A 425 6.38 -20.42 5.50
CA PHE A 425 6.96 -19.09 5.69
C PHE A 425 7.41 -18.87 7.13
N VAL A 426 6.60 -19.29 8.10
CA VAL A 426 6.89 -18.98 9.49
C VAL A 426 7.96 -19.88 10.08
N CYS A 427 8.05 -21.15 9.64
CA CYS A 427 9.18 -22.01 9.98
C CYS A 427 10.50 -21.35 9.55
N PHE A 428 10.56 -20.78 8.34
CA PHE A 428 11.73 -20.05 7.87
C PHE A 428 12.03 -18.81 8.70
N VAL A 429 11.01 -18.03 9.07
CA VAL A 429 11.21 -16.87 9.95
C VAL A 429 11.75 -17.29 11.32
N PHE A 430 11.22 -18.35 11.92
CA PHE A 430 11.72 -18.87 13.20
C PHE A 430 13.15 -19.40 13.11
N ILE A 431 13.47 -20.19 12.09
CA ILE A 431 14.83 -20.71 11.86
C ILE A 431 15.81 -19.54 11.66
N LEU A 432 15.42 -18.53 10.88
CA LEU A 432 16.24 -17.35 10.68
C LEU A 432 16.43 -16.59 11.99
N LEU A 433 15.38 -16.35 12.76
CA LEU A 433 15.48 -15.69 14.06
C LEU A 433 16.41 -16.46 15.01
N LEU A 434 16.24 -17.77 15.14
CA LEU A 434 17.06 -18.62 16.01
C LEU A 434 18.53 -18.73 15.56
N SER A 435 18.80 -18.57 14.26
CA SER A 435 20.17 -18.63 13.72
C SER A 435 20.92 -17.31 13.79
N LEU A 436 20.27 -16.20 14.15
CA LEU A 436 20.95 -14.92 14.33
C LEU A 436 21.82 -14.96 15.60
N PRO A 437 23.01 -14.34 15.58
CA PRO A 437 23.85 -14.22 16.76
C PRO A 437 23.19 -13.31 17.82
N MET A 438 23.48 -13.57 19.11
CA MET A 438 22.87 -12.86 20.25
C MET A 438 22.94 -11.33 20.15
N GLU A 439 24.03 -10.79 19.59
CA GLU A 439 24.26 -9.36 19.40
C GLU A 439 23.27 -8.69 18.42
N GLN A 440 22.60 -9.48 17.57
CA GLN A 440 21.65 -9.01 16.56
C GLN A 440 20.19 -9.09 17.04
N TYR A 441 19.94 -9.52 18.28
CA TYR A 441 18.62 -9.52 18.92
C TYR A 441 18.22 -8.15 19.49
N HIS A 442 18.78 -7.05 18.97
CA HIS A 442 18.33 -5.73 19.37
C HIS A 442 16.99 -5.41 18.70
N PHE A 443 16.01 -4.97 19.50
CA PHE A 443 14.70 -4.59 19.00
C PHE A 443 14.78 -3.21 18.31
N GLY A 444 14.70 -3.19 16.98
CA GLY A 444 14.86 -1.98 16.18
C GLY A 444 13.54 -1.38 15.68
N TYR A 445 13.66 -0.27 14.95
CA TYR A 445 12.53 0.37 14.27
C TYR A 445 11.75 -0.58 13.35
N MET A 446 12.45 -1.42 12.59
CA MET A 446 11.78 -2.38 11.71
C MET A 446 10.98 -3.41 12.49
N ASP A 447 11.46 -3.81 13.68
CA ASP A 447 10.76 -4.76 14.55
C ASP A 447 9.51 -4.18 15.16
N LEU A 448 9.58 -2.92 15.60
CA LEU A 448 8.40 -2.17 16.04
C LEU A 448 7.28 -2.18 15.00
N VAL A 449 7.63 -1.95 13.73
CA VAL A 449 6.62 -1.82 12.67
C VAL A 449 5.92 -3.14 12.41
N TRP A 450 6.64 -4.26 12.23
CA TRP A 450 5.98 -5.53 11.93
C TRP A 450 5.27 -6.11 13.15
N THR A 451 5.85 -6.04 14.36
CA THR A 451 5.18 -6.52 15.59
C THR A 451 3.96 -5.69 15.95
N GLY A 452 4.07 -4.35 15.87
CA GLY A 452 2.96 -3.45 16.10
C GLY A 452 1.84 -3.63 15.07
N TYR A 453 2.18 -3.92 13.81
CA TYR A 453 1.18 -4.24 12.78
C TYR A 453 0.40 -5.52 13.11
N PHE A 454 1.04 -6.58 13.62
CA PHE A 454 0.31 -7.78 14.07
C PHE A 454 -0.62 -7.46 15.25
N LEU A 455 -0.15 -6.73 16.26
CA LEU A 455 -0.99 -6.35 17.40
C LEU A 455 -2.18 -5.48 16.97
N LEU A 456 -1.97 -4.55 16.03
CA LEU A 456 -3.04 -3.77 15.44
C LEU A 456 -3.99 -4.64 14.63
N GLY A 457 -3.46 -5.59 13.85
CA GLY A 457 -4.24 -6.53 13.06
C GLY A 457 -5.19 -7.35 13.92
N VAL A 458 -4.77 -7.80 15.10
CA VAL A 458 -5.63 -8.52 16.05
C VAL A 458 -6.76 -7.61 16.52
N ALA A 459 -6.45 -6.38 16.91
CA ALA A 459 -7.43 -5.40 17.35
C ALA A 459 -8.46 -5.05 16.25
N VAL A 460 -8.00 -4.86 15.01
CA VAL A 460 -8.86 -4.61 13.84
C VAL A 460 -9.74 -5.81 13.51
N CYS A 461 -9.21 -7.02 13.64
CA CYS A 461 -10.00 -8.25 13.43
C CYS A 461 -11.07 -8.44 14.52
N TRP A 462 -10.81 -8.01 15.75
CA TRP A 462 -11.81 -8.00 16.82
C TRP A 462 -12.89 -6.92 16.60
N ALA A 463 -12.54 -5.77 16.04
CA ALA A 463 -13.51 -4.71 15.72
C ALA A 463 -14.56 -5.13 14.66
N ARG A 464 -14.43 -6.34 14.11
CA ARG A 464 -15.46 -7.00 13.31
C ARG A 464 -16.52 -7.60 14.21
N ASP A 465 -17.78 -7.39 13.88
CA ASP A 465 -18.91 -7.95 14.63
C ASP A 465 -19.05 -9.48 14.44
N GLY A 466 -18.11 -10.14 13.76
CA GLY A 466 -18.12 -11.59 13.49
C GLY A 466 -16.79 -12.28 13.78
N MET A 467 -16.86 -13.59 14.03
CA MET A 467 -15.69 -14.45 14.30
C MET A 467 -14.87 -14.70 13.03
N LEU A 468 -13.55 -14.72 13.17
CA LEU A 468 -12.62 -15.16 12.12
C LEU A 468 -12.84 -16.63 11.79
N ARG A 469 -12.58 -16.96 10.53
CA ARG A 469 -12.67 -18.33 10.01
C ARG A 469 -11.29 -18.91 9.76
N GLU A 470 -11.21 -20.23 9.79
CA GLU A 470 -10.05 -20.95 9.28
C GLU A 470 -10.05 -20.94 7.75
N GLY A 471 -8.86 -20.86 7.16
CA GLY A 471 -8.61 -20.86 5.73
C GLY A 471 -8.14 -19.53 5.16
N VAL A 472 -7.66 -19.61 3.91
CA VAL A 472 -7.22 -18.47 3.10
C VAL A 472 -8.36 -17.50 2.76
N GLY A 473 -9.60 -18.02 2.76
CA GLY A 473 -10.82 -17.26 2.52
C GLY A 473 -11.16 -16.29 3.65
N ASP A 474 -10.51 -16.38 4.81
CA ASP A 474 -10.71 -15.45 5.92
C ASP A 474 -10.03 -14.10 5.69
N SER A 475 -10.80 -13.02 5.81
CA SER A 475 -10.27 -11.67 5.56
C SER A 475 -9.34 -11.19 6.67
N GLY A 476 -9.44 -11.68 7.90
CA GLY A 476 -8.53 -11.29 8.99
C GLY A 476 -7.15 -11.93 8.82
N ASN A 477 -7.11 -13.21 8.47
CA ASN A 477 -5.88 -13.91 8.10
C ASN A 477 -5.15 -13.18 6.96
N ARG A 478 -5.87 -12.75 5.91
CA ARG A 478 -5.28 -11.97 4.82
C ARG A 478 -4.83 -10.57 5.22
N VAL A 479 -5.32 -9.97 6.30
CA VAL A 479 -4.76 -8.71 6.84
C VAL A 479 -3.37 -8.98 7.40
N MET A 480 -3.21 -10.05 8.16
CA MET A 480 -1.93 -10.44 8.73
C MET A 480 -0.87 -10.78 7.67
N LEU A 481 -1.28 -11.44 6.57
CA LEU A 481 -0.37 -11.75 5.46
C LEU A 481 0.21 -10.49 4.79
N GLN A 482 -0.44 -9.31 4.89
CA GLN A 482 0.07 -8.06 4.30
C GLN A 482 1.42 -7.63 4.90
N ALA A 483 1.76 -8.10 6.11
CA ALA A 483 3.01 -7.78 6.78
C ALA A 483 4.24 -8.49 6.16
N VAL A 484 4.05 -9.52 5.34
CA VAL A 484 5.12 -10.44 4.92
C VAL A 484 6.31 -9.77 4.23
N PRO A 485 6.13 -8.85 3.26
CA PRO A 485 7.28 -8.17 2.66
C PRO A 485 8.12 -7.40 3.69
N PHE A 486 7.52 -6.84 4.72
CA PHE A 486 8.25 -6.19 5.81
C PHE A 486 9.07 -7.15 6.63
N ILE A 487 8.48 -8.28 6.99
CA ILE A 487 9.15 -9.29 7.79
C ILE A 487 10.36 -9.77 7.03
N ILE A 488 10.20 -10.13 5.74
CA ILE A 488 11.34 -10.57 4.91
C ILE A 488 12.39 -9.47 4.80
N TYR A 489 11.99 -8.22 4.56
CA TYR A 489 12.92 -7.11 4.48
C TYR A 489 13.69 -6.88 5.79
N ALA A 490 13.00 -6.83 6.93
CA ALA A 490 13.59 -6.66 8.25
C ALA A 490 14.57 -7.79 8.58
N MET A 491 14.18 -9.04 8.33
CA MET A 491 15.04 -10.20 8.51
C MET A 491 16.27 -10.13 7.60
N THR A 492 16.09 -9.71 6.34
CA THR A 492 17.20 -9.54 5.39
C THR A 492 18.18 -8.49 5.89
N MET A 493 17.70 -7.36 6.43
CA MET A 493 18.57 -6.31 6.98
C MET A 493 19.35 -6.79 8.22
N ARG A 494 18.77 -7.67 9.05
CA ARG A 494 19.51 -8.34 10.15
C ARG A 494 20.62 -9.24 9.62
N VAL A 495 20.34 -10.04 8.58
CA VAL A 495 21.36 -10.87 7.92
C VAL A 495 22.48 -10.02 7.31
N VAL A 496 22.14 -8.89 6.67
CA VAL A 496 23.12 -7.92 6.18
C VAL A 496 23.98 -7.39 7.33
N GLY A 497 23.37 -7.08 8.48
CA GLY A 497 24.07 -6.68 9.70
C GLY A 497 25.06 -7.73 10.21
N CYS A 498 24.72 -9.01 10.14
CA CYS A 498 25.61 -10.13 10.52
C CYS A 498 26.79 -10.29 9.57
N LEU A 499 26.55 -10.09 8.28
CA LEU A 499 27.56 -10.25 7.23
C LEU A 499 28.43 -9.00 7.03
N ARG A 500 28.15 -7.93 7.79
CA ARG A 500 28.79 -6.62 7.65
C ARG A 500 30.30 -6.78 7.71
N GLU A 501 30.96 -6.38 6.64
CA GLU A 501 32.40 -6.30 6.59
C GLU A 501 32.79 -5.08 7.46
N LYS A 502 33.63 -5.28 8.49
CA LYS A 502 34.28 -4.14 9.14
C LYS A 502 35.20 -3.56 8.05
N ASN A 503 34.85 -2.38 7.54
CA ASN A 503 35.76 -1.64 6.69
C ASN A 503 37.03 -1.40 7.51
N GLU A 504 38.11 -2.07 7.14
CA GLU A 504 39.47 -1.83 7.66
C GLU A 504 39.94 -0.41 7.32
#